data_AF-F2TVP2-F1
#
_entry.id   AF-F2TVP2-F1
#
_cell.length_a   1.000
_cell.length_b   1.000
_cell.length_c   1.000
_cell.angle_alpha   90.00
_cell.angle_beta   90.00
_cell.angle_gamma   90.00
#
_symmetry.space_group_name_H-M   'P 1'
#
loop_
_entity.id
_entity.type
_entity.pdbx_description
1 polymer ?
#
loop_
_entity_poly.entity_id
_entity_poly.type
_entity_poly.pdbx_seq_one_letter_code
_entity_poly.pdbx_strand_id
1 'polypeptide(L)'
;MSSEKAKQPPTRPPPPAGHATTTPSSPYPPQAPPQQAPPPSYAPPAGPYGPAAVQPSGPAGVHITYTGASQFPPLPREAGVVEHALRQQGPSLQARADKALGQHVPLVVNLDAMLACCQSPQTRLFVIENVFQRALPKFVEALEEACADELVRADIQARIGGGVELQNTCAKPPTKGTSLLENRLVYMGTFEAVAGFFTTKEWKDFFEANFYAKERYLLGRLRNEVVPALQHQLDSRFKRHVPIVFDPYAIVSPLVGRERLETARLLSEDAGFERVGRKFAQSVDSWFGSKPDPQNKDPVRSQNVLLPLVTAVCECIDADPSNPTLAKLSAIEVRSCVDLAAKAVFIADSNNANIPPSAMHGPNPPSSFKLVYVGAFNKGLTGLISTKDITALLEAATRAEERGLMHTLINEVAVELQTELSQQLQHPVSVEFGWDTIYPHHLSASQRHDAALTLGGNKSKNVLRPMINGFKDVFRTNPEAIKSMQFLHRIIINSSEDASRPTLEITQDGGSGQQALVYTAGLLQGLSGCFDKHRFKQQVRMLYGLQTPKEDRGIGGALQSVAGGLDRAGDKLGRAFRKFGF
;
A
#
# COMPACT_ATOMS: atom_id res chain seq x y z
N MET A 1 -33.81 67.57 -8.58
CA MET A 1 -32.71 67.10 -9.43
C MET A 1 -32.26 65.75 -8.92
N SER A 2 -32.17 64.80 -9.85
CA SER A 2 -31.42 63.54 -9.78
C SER A 2 -31.89 62.45 -8.81
N SER A 3 -32.81 61.66 -9.34
CA SER A 3 -33.02 60.23 -9.14
C SER A 3 -31.73 59.42 -9.35
N GLU A 4 -31.50 58.37 -8.56
CA GLU A 4 -31.00 57.11 -9.10
C GLU A 4 -31.41 55.91 -8.23
N LYS A 5 -32.10 54.98 -8.90
CA LYS A 5 -32.71 53.77 -8.39
C LYS A 5 -31.72 52.60 -8.41
N ALA A 6 -31.99 51.66 -7.50
CA ALA A 6 -31.40 50.34 -7.35
C ALA A 6 -31.03 49.60 -8.65
N LYS A 7 -29.85 48.96 -8.65
CA LYS A 7 -29.51 47.85 -9.53
C LYS A 7 -29.41 46.56 -8.70
N GLN A 8 -30.39 45.69 -8.87
CA GLN A 8 -30.33 44.28 -8.50
C GLN A 8 -29.37 43.53 -9.45
N PRO A 9 -28.66 42.48 -8.99
CA PRO A 9 -27.89 41.59 -9.85
C PRO A 9 -28.80 40.69 -10.69
N PRO A 10 -28.39 40.29 -11.91
CA PRO A 10 -29.22 39.55 -12.84
C PRO A 10 -29.53 38.11 -12.38
N THR A 11 -30.80 37.75 -12.48
CA THR A 11 -31.35 36.40 -12.37
C THR A 11 -30.83 35.49 -13.49
N ARG A 12 -30.33 34.30 -13.12
CA ARG A 12 -29.98 33.22 -14.06
C ARG A 12 -31.19 32.83 -14.93
N PRO A 13 -30.99 32.54 -16.23
CA PRO A 13 -32.05 31.97 -17.05
C PRO A 13 -32.38 30.53 -16.61
N PRO A 14 -33.66 30.09 -16.71
CA PRO A 14 -34.04 28.71 -16.46
C PRO A 14 -33.50 27.78 -17.56
N PRO A 15 -33.26 26.48 -17.26
CA PRO A 15 -32.86 25.51 -18.27
C PRO A 15 -34.02 25.25 -19.24
N PRO A 16 -33.75 25.09 -20.56
CA PRO A 16 -34.79 24.71 -21.50
C PRO A 16 -35.29 23.30 -21.23
N ALA A 17 -36.61 23.14 -21.23
CA ALA A 17 -37.30 21.87 -21.20
C ALA A 17 -37.19 21.17 -22.57
N GLY A 18 -36.86 19.88 -22.52
CA GLY A 18 -37.37 18.82 -23.41
C GLY A 18 -37.10 18.93 -24.91
N HIS A 19 -36.19 18.08 -25.39
CA HIS A 19 -36.51 17.28 -26.58
C HIS A 19 -36.14 15.82 -26.32
N ALA A 20 -37.18 15.00 -26.21
CA ALA A 20 -37.10 13.57 -26.37
C ALA A 20 -36.76 13.28 -27.84
N THR A 21 -35.61 12.65 -28.09
CA THR A 21 -35.31 12.10 -29.40
C THR A 21 -35.57 10.62 -29.36
N THR A 22 -36.77 10.31 -29.82
CA THR A 22 -37.27 9.02 -30.28
C THR A 22 -36.25 8.28 -31.14
N THR A 23 -36.07 7.01 -30.79
CA THR A 23 -35.56 5.91 -31.61
C THR A 23 -36.13 5.93 -33.04
N PRO A 24 -35.31 5.78 -34.09
CA PRO A 24 -35.77 5.25 -35.36
C PRO A 24 -35.75 3.72 -35.29
N SER A 25 -36.91 3.15 -35.01
CA SER A 25 -37.21 1.74 -35.27
C SER A 25 -37.27 1.52 -36.79
N SER A 26 -36.31 0.76 -37.34
CA SER A 26 -36.49 0.14 -38.66
C SER A 26 -37.43 -1.06 -38.55
N PRO A 27 -38.38 -1.21 -39.49
CA PRO A 27 -39.46 -2.19 -39.42
C PRO A 27 -38.96 -3.59 -39.76
N TYR A 28 -39.07 -4.52 -38.82
CA TYR A 28 -39.00 -5.95 -39.12
C TYR A 28 -40.38 -6.43 -39.61
N PRO A 29 -40.45 -7.16 -40.74
CA PRO A 29 -41.68 -7.78 -41.19
C PRO A 29 -42.13 -8.90 -40.23
N PRO A 30 -43.45 -9.17 -40.13
CA PRO A 30 -43.98 -10.17 -39.22
C PRO A 30 -43.58 -11.58 -39.70
N GLN A 31 -42.83 -12.32 -38.88
CA GLN A 31 -42.58 -13.74 -39.11
C GLN A 31 -43.33 -14.60 -38.09
N ALA A 32 -43.90 -15.66 -38.66
CA ALA A 32 -44.98 -16.52 -38.19
C ALA A 32 -44.72 -17.22 -36.83
N PRO A 33 -45.79 -17.69 -36.16
CA PRO A 33 -45.65 -18.53 -34.97
C PRO A 33 -44.77 -19.76 -35.28
N PRO A 34 -43.99 -20.26 -34.29
CA PRO A 34 -43.09 -21.39 -34.51
C PRO A 34 -43.87 -22.59 -35.04
N GLN A 35 -43.51 -23.05 -36.24
CA GLN A 35 -43.95 -24.34 -36.77
C GLN A 35 -43.51 -25.42 -35.79
N GLN A 36 -44.49 -26.19 -35.30
CA GLN A 36 -44.25 -27.44 -34.59
C GLN A 36 -43.37 -28.34 -35.47
N ALA A 37 -42.25 -28.80 -34.93
CA ALA A 37 -41.46 -29.82 -35.56
C ALA A 37 -42.34 -31.07 -35.78
N PRO A 38 -42.30 -31.71 -36.97
CA PRO A 38 -43.03 -32.94 -37.19
C PRO A 38 -42.51 -34.03 -36.24
N PRO A 39 -43.41 -34.88 -35.69
CA PRO A 39 -42.99 -35.99 -34.85
C PRO A 39 -42.09 -36.94 -35.67
N PRO A 40 -40.97 -37.44 -35.13
CA PRO A 40 -40.17 -38.42 -35.84
C PRO A 40 -40.98 -39.71 -36.03
N SER A 41 -41.06 -40.10 -37.30
CA SER A 41 -41.75 -41.28 -37.81
C SER A 41 -41.17 -42.58 -37.23
N TYR A 42 -42.07 -43.44 -36.74
CA TYR A 42 -41.78 -44.83 -36.40
C TYR A 42 -41.65 -45.67 -37.69
N ALA A 43 -40.52 -46.37 -37.87
CA ALA A 43 -40.47 -47.79 -38.28
C ALA A 43 -39.04 -48.38 -38.14
N PRO A 44 -38.90 -49.68 -37.81
CA PRO A 44 -37.69 -50.33 -37.27
C PRO A 44 -36.86 -51.01 -38.39
N PRO A 45 -35.62 -51.54 -38.17
CA PRO A 45 -35.45 -52.86 -37.52
C PRO A 45 -34.12 -53.14 -36.78
N ALA A 46 -34.15 -54.27 -36.04
CA ALA A 46 -33.05 -55.16 -35.66
C ALA A 46 -32.13 -54.75 -34.49
N GLY A 47 -32.40 -55.35 -33.32
CA GLY A 47 -31.37 -55.68 -32.34
C GLY A 47 -30.39 -56.75 -32.86
N PRO A 48 -29.33 -57.10 -32.10
CA PRO A 48 -29.47 -57.45 -30.70
C PRO A 48 -28.49 -56.72 -29.74
N TYR A 49 -29.02 -56.42 -28.55
CA TYR A 49 -28.36 -56.39 -27.24
C TYR A 49 -26.81 -56.34 -27.21
N GLY A 50 -26.28 -55.19 -26.81
CA GLY A 50 -25.00 -55.03 -26.11
C GLY A 50 -25.27 -54.24 -24.82
N PRO A 51 -24.69 -54.63 -23.67
CA PRO A 51 -25.25 -54.30 -22.36
C PRO A 51 -25.17 -52.80 -22.07
N ALA A 52 -26.26 -52.27 -21.51
CA ALA A 52 -26.22 -51.05 -20.73
C ALA A 52 -25.05 -51.16 -19.74
N ALA A 53 -24.12 -50.22 -19.83
CA ALA A 53 -23.09 -50.07 -18.80
C ALA A 53 -23.82 -49.80 -17.49
N VAL A 54 -23.89 -50.85 -16.69
CA VAL A 54 -24.24 -50.83 -15.27
C VAL A 54 -23.51 -49.65 -14.66
N GLN A 55 -24.23 -48.67 -14.12
CA GLN A 55 -23.68 -47.77 -13.11
C GLN A 55 -23.20 -48.63 -11.96
N PRO A 56 -21.89 -48.75 -11.70
CA PRO A 56 -21.44 -49.32 -10.45
C PRO A 56 -21.53 -48.18 -9.45
N SER A 57 -22.48 -48.28 -8.53
CA SER A 57 -22.38 -47.65 -7.21
C SER A 57 -21.18 -48.27 -6.47
N GLY A 58 -19.98 -47.87 -6.90
CA GLY A 58 -18.70 -48.17 -6.27
C GLY A 58 -18.19 -46.95 -5.51
N PRO A 59 -17.29 -47.15 -4.53
CA PRO A 59 -16.81 -46.08 -3.66
C PRO A 59 -16.08 -45.00 -4.47
N ALA A 60 -16.19 -43.75 -3.99
CA ALA A 60 -15.62 -42.54 -4.59
C ALA A 60 -14.17 -42.74 -5.09
N GLY A 61 -14.00 -42.81 -6.40
CA GLY A 61 -12.71 -42.99 -7.07
C GLY A 61 -12.79 -42.46 -8.51
N VAL A 62 -11.64 -42.25 -9.15
CA VAL A 62 -11.58 -41.84 -10.57
C VAL A 62 -12.27 -42.91 -11.41
N HIS A 63 -13.27 -42.51 -12.20
CA HIS A 63 -13.96 -43.41 -13.12
C HIS A 63 -13.10 -43.66 -14.34
N ILE A 64 -12.54 -44.87 -14.44
CA ILE A 64 -11.63 -45.26 -15.51
C ILE A 64 -12.25 -46.43 -16.27
N THR A 65 -12.50 -46.27 -17.57
CA THR A 65 -12.90 -47.38 -18.45
C THR A 65 -11.68 -47.97 -19.13
N TYR A 66 -11.37 -49.22 -18.79
CA TYR A 66 -10.29 -50.01 -19.39
C TYR A 66 -10.71 -51.46 -19.57
N THR A 67 -10.85 -51.89 -20.82
CA THR A 67 -11.11 -53.26 -21.24
C THR A 67 -9.90 -53.87 -21.97
N GLY A 68 -8.88 -53.04 -22.24
CA GLY A 68 -7.74 -53.42 -23.07
C GLY A 68 -8.07 -53.47 -24.56
N ALA A 69 -9.29 -53.12 -24.95
CA ALA A 69 -9.76 -53.17 -26.33
C ALA A 69 -9.06 -52.11 -27.18
N SER A 70 -8.31 -52.55 -28.19
CA SER A 70 -7.61 -51.71 -29.16
C SER A 70 -7.20 -52.52 -30.36
N GLN A 71 -6.86 -51.82 -31.45
CA GLN A 71 -6.27 -52.42 -32.64
C GLN A 71 -4.92 -53.08 -32.38
N PHE A 72 -4.23 -52.73 -31.28
CA PHE A 72 -2.93 -53.31 -30.90
C PHE A 72 -3.02 -54.07 -29.57
N PRO A 73 -2.37 -55.25 -29.46
CA PRO A 73 -2.40 -56.03 -28.23
C PRO A 73 -1.69 -55.28 -27.08
N PRO A 74 -2.22 -55.35 -25.84
CA PRO A 74 -1.60 -54.69 -24.68
C PRO A 74 -0.26 -55.34 -24.34
N LEU A 75 0.68 -54.54 -23.85
CA LEU A 75 1.94 -55.08 -23.33
C LEU A 75 1.71 -55.79 -21.97
N PRO A 76 2.49 -56.83 -21.62
CA PRO A 76 2.34 -57.51 -20.32
C PRO A 76 2.45 -56.59 -19.10
N ARG A 77 3.19 -55.47 -19.23
CA ARG A 77 3.36 -54.46 -18.18
C ARG A 77 2.20 -53.45 -18.10
N GLU A 78 1.39 -53.34 -19.17
CA GLU A 78 0.31 -52.36 -19.27
C GLU A 78 -0.75 -52.57 -18.19
N ALA A 79 -1.21 -53.81 -18.00
CA ALA A 79 -2.19 -54.18 -16.99
C ALA A 79 -1.70 -53.83 -15.57
N GLY A 80 -0.41 -54.08 -15.26
CA GLY A 80 0.17 -53.75 -13.96
C GLY A 80 0.28 -52.24 -13.71
N VAL A 81 0.58 -51.44 -14.74
CA VAL A 81 0.63 -49.97 -14.63
C VAL A 81 -0.77 -49.39 -14.46
N VAL A 82 -1.76 -49.90 -15.19
CA VAL A 82 -3.16 -49.49 -15.05
C VAL A 82 -3.71 -49.90 -13.68
N GLU A 83 -3.44 -51.13 -13.22
CA GLU A 83 -3.84 -51.60 -11.88
C GLU A 83 -3.21 -50.76 -10.76
N HIS A 84 -1.92 -50.41 -10.89
CA HIS A 84 -1.27 -49.50 -9.95
C HIS A 84 -1.88 -48.10 -9.96
N ALA A 85 -2.14 -47.54 -11.15
CA ALA A 85 -2.79 -46.25 -11.29
C ALA A 85 -4.20 -46.25 -10.68
N LEU A 86 -4.98 -47.30 -10.92
CA LEU A 86 -6.34 -47.49 -10.39
C LEU A 86 -6.38 -47.66 -8.87
N ARG A 87 -5.44 -48.43 -8.30
CA ARG A 87 -5.45 -48.76 -6.87
C ARG A 87 -4.78 -47.71 -5.99
N GLN A 88 -3.76 -47.01 -6.49
CA GLN A 88 -2.98 -46.08 -5.68
C GLN A 88 -3.13 -44.63 -6.09
N GLN A 89 -3.02 -44.30 -7.39
CA GLN A 89 -2.96 -42.91 -7.83
C GLN A 89 -4.35 -42.28 -8.00
N GLY A 90 -5.28 -42.99 -8.62
CA GLY A 90 -6.65 -42.53 -8.88
C GLY A 90 -7.37 -42.11 -7.60
N PRO A 91 -7.58 -43.00 -6.61
CA PRO A 91 -8.29 -42.66 -5.37
C PRO A 91 -7.67 -41.47 -4.63
N SER A 92 -6.33 -41.38 -4.62
CA SER A 92 -5.60 -40.25 -4.02
C SER A 92 -5.90 -38.92 -4.75
N LEU A 93 -5.87 -38.93 -6.08
CA LEU A 93 -6.18 -37.74 -6.90
C LEU A 93 -7.66 -37.34 -6.80
N GLN A 94 -8.58 -38.30 -6.78
CA GLN A 94 -10.01 -38.06 -6.58
C GLN A 94 -10.27 -37.42 -5.21
N ALA A 95 -9.73 -38.00 -4.14
CA ALA A 95 -9.89 -37.47 -2.78
C ALA A 95 -9.33 -36.05 -2.65
N ARG A 96 -8.22 -35.75 -3.33
CA ARG A 96 -7.64 -34.40 -3.40
C ARG A 96 -8.55 -33.41 -4.14
N ALA A 97 -9.07 -33.79 -5.30
CA ALA A 97 -10.02 -32.97 -6.05
C ALA A 97 -11.31 -32.71 -5.26
N ASP A 98 -11.87 -33.75 -4.65
CA ASP A 98 -13.08 -33.66 -3.81
C ASP A 98 -12.84 -32.77 -2.59
N LYS A 99 -11.67 -32.88 -1.96
CA LYS A 99 -11.28 -32.01 -0.85
C LYS A 99 -11.12 -30.56 -1.29
N ALA A 100 -10.48 -30.31 -2.43
CA ALA A 100 -10.31 -28.97 -2.98
C ALA A 100 -11.66 -28.31 -3.28
N LEU A 101 -12.60 -29.10 -3.80
CA LEU A 101 -13.93 -28.67 -4.18
C LEU A 101 -14.95 -28.80 -3.06
N GLY A 102 -14.64 -29.35 -1.89
CA GLY A 102 -15.62 -29.54 -0.80
C GLY A 102 -16.85 -30.41 -1.15
N GLN A 103 -16.85 -31.08 -2.30
CA GLN A 103 -17.91 -31.96 -2.78
C GLN A 103 -17.31 -33.02 -3.72
N HIS A 104 -18.01 -34.13 -3.91
CA HIS A 104 -17.56 -35.16 -4.84
C HIS A 104 -17.73 -34.67 -6.29
N VAL A 105 -16.62 -34.58 -7.05
CA VAL A 105 -16.63 -34.25 -8.48
C VAL A 105 -15.89 -35.34 -9.26
N PRO A 106 -16.60 -36.21 -9.99
CA PRO A 106 -15.99 -37.39 -10.58
C PRO A 106 -14.92 -37.01 -11.61
N LEU A 107 -13.70 -37.52 -11.43
CA LEU A 107 -12.66 -37.49 -12.47
C LEU A 107 -12.88 -38.70 -13.38
N VAL A 108 -13.13 -38.46 -14.66
CA VAL A 108 -13.47 -39.49 -15.66
C VAL A 108 -12.34 -39.59 -16.69
N VAL A 109 -11.80 -40.79 -16.86
CA VAL A 109 -10.77 -41.11 -17.85
C VAL A 109 -11.21 -42.30 -18.69
N ASN A 110 -11.55 -42.05 -19.95
CA ASN A 110 -11.87 -43.15 -20.86
C ASN A 110 -10.60 -43.69 -21.55
N LEU A 111 -9.86 -44.57 -20.85
CA LEU A 111 -8.60 -45.11 -21.38
C LEU A 111 -8.81 -45.88 -22.68
N ASP A 112 -9.87 -46.67 -22.81
CA ASP A 112 -10.14 -47.42 -24.06
C ASP A 112 -10.28 -46.47 -25.26
N ALA A 113 -11.03 -45.38 -25.12
CA ALA A 113 -11.14 -44.37 -26.18
C ALA A 113 -9.81 -43.66 -26.45
N MET A 114 -9.02 -43.36 -25.41
CA MET A 114 -7.70 -42.75 -25.60
C MET A 114 -6.72 -43.66 -26.32
N LEU A 115 -6.76 -44.96 -26.00
CA LEU A 115 -5.86 -45.98 -26.49
C LEU A 115 -6.26 -46.54 -27.86
N ALA A 116 -7.52 -46.35 -28.28
CA ALA A 116 -7.99 -46.70 -29.62
C ALA A 116 -7.24 -45.96 -30.73
N CYS A 117 -6.69 -44.78 -30.42
CA CYS A 117 -5.94 -43.96 -31.37
C CYS A 117 -4.43 -44.26 -31.44
N CYS A 118 -3.91 -45.09 -30.52
CA CYS A 118 -2.48 -45.36 -30.46
C CYS A 118 -2.01 -46.21 -31.63
N GLN A 119 -0.90 -45.82 -32.25
CA GLN A 119 -0.34 -46.48 -33.43
C GLN A 119 0.67 -47.60 -33.09
N SER A 120 1.01 -47.79 -31.81
CA SER A 120 1.93 -48.84 -31.36
C SER A 120 1.70 -49.26 -29.90
N PRO A 121 2.09 -50.48 -29.50
CA PRO A 121 2.08 -50.92 -28.10
C PRO A 121 2.88 -50.02 -27.15
N GLN A 122 4.02 -49.47 -27.60
CA GLN A 122 4.84 -48.56 -26.82
C GLN A 122 4.14 -47.22 -26.58
N THR A 123 3.43 -46.70 -27.60
CA THR A 123 2.63 -45.48 -27.50
C THR A 123 1.47 -45.64 -26.51
N ARG A 124 0.83 -46.81 -26.48
CA ARG A 124 -0.24 -47.13 -25.51
C ARG A 124 0.24 -46.98 -24.06
N LEU A 125 1.36 -47.62 -23.72
CA LEU A 125 1.95 -47.55 -22.39
C LEU A 125 2.33 -46.10 -22.02
N PHE A 126 2.90 -45.37 -22.98
CA PHE A 126 3.28 -43.97 -22.79
C PHE A 126 2.07 -43.06 -22.51
N VAL A 127 0.94 -43.26 -23.21
CA VAL A 127 -0.31 -42.51 -22.95
C VAL A 127 -0.82 -42.78 -21.53
N ILE A 128 -0.86 -44.04 -21.11
CA ILE A 128 -1.31 -44.42 -19.76
C ILE A 128 -0.44 -43.74 -18.70
N GLU A 129 0.89 -43.88 -18.81
CA GLU A 129 1.82 -43.26 -17.88
C GLU A 129 1.66 -41.74 -17.84
N ASN A 130 1.52 -41.09 -19.00
CA ASN A 130 1.36 -39.64 -19.06
C ASN A 130 0.04 -39.14 -18.44
N VAL A 131 -1.07 -39.86 -18.64
CA VAL A 131 -2.36 -39.44 -18.08
C VAL A 131 -2.29 -39.44 -16.55
N PHE A 132 -1.78 -40.53 -15.96
CA PHE A 132 -1.77 -40.70 -14.51
C PHE A 132 -0.60 -40.03 -13.80
N GLN A 133 0.55 -39.89 -14.45
CA GLN A 133 1.74 -39.27 -13.83
C GLN A 133 1.90 -37.79 -14.17
N ARG A 134 1.24 -37.28 -15.23
CA ARG A 134 1.41 -35.88 -15.68
C ARG A 134 0.12 -35.11 -15.83
N ALA A 135 -0.87 -35.60 -16.57
CA ALA A 135 -2.07 -34.84 -16.90
C ALA A 135 -2.97 -34.63 -15.68
N LEU A 136 -3.43 -35.72 -15.05
CA LEU A 136 -4.31 -35.67 -13.88
C LEU A 136 -3.65 -35.02 -12.66
N PRO A 137 -2.41 -35.36 -12.26
CA PRO A 137 -1.79 -34.73 -11.09
C PRO A 137 -1.65 -33.21 -11.24
N LYS A 138 -1.23 -32.72 -12.42
CA LYS A 138 -1.09 -31.28 -12.67
C LYS A 138 -2.43 -30.55 -12.69
N PHE A 139 -3.46 -31.19 -13.22
CA PHE A 139 -4.81 -30.63 -13.16
C PHE A 139 -5.27 -30.50 -11.71
N VAL A 140 -5.15 -31.58 -10.90
CA VAL A 140 -5.57 -31.57 -9.49
C VAL A 140 -4.77 -30.56 -8.67
N GLU A 141 -3.46 -30.45 -8.89
CA GLU A 141 -2.62 -29.43 -8.26
C GLU A 141 -3.08 -28.00 -8.61
N ALA A 142 -3.37 -27.74 -9.89
CA ALA A 142 -3.88 -26.43 -10.31
C ALA A 142 -5.28 -26.13 -9.77
N LEU A 143 -6.14 -27.16 -9.68
CA LEU A 143 -7.47 -27.06 -9.09
C LEU A 143 -7.41 -26.74 -7.59
N GLU A 144 -6.53 -27.40 -6.84
CA GLU A 144 -6.27 -27.10 -5.42
C GLU A 144 -5.79 -25.65 -5.24
N GLU A 145 -4.90 -25.17 -6.12
CA GLU A 145 -4.43 -23.79 -6.08
C GLU A 145 -5.56 -22.79 -6.39
N ALA A 146 -6.39 -23.07 -7.40
CA ALA A 146 -7.52 -22.23 -7.77
C ALA A 146 -8.62 -22.19 -6.69
N CYS A 147 -8.89 -23.33 -6.03
CA CYS A 147 -9.92 -23.46 -5.00
C CYS A 147 -9.46 -23.01 -3.60
N ALA A 148 -8.32 -22.33 -3.50
CA ALA A 148 -7.84 -21.75 -2.25
C ALA A 148 -8.80 -20.68 -1.70
N ASP A 149 -9.48 -19.95 -2.59
CA ASP A 149 -10.52 -18.96 -2.25
C ASP A 149 -11.91 -19.62 -2.29
N GLU A 150 -12.75 -19.36 -1.28
CA GLU A 150 -14.07 -19.98 -1.14
C GLU A 150 -15.05 -19.57 -2.25
N LEU A 151 -15.01 -18.32 -2.71
CA LEU A 151 -15.88 -17.83 -3.78
C LEU A 151 -15.46 -18.41 -5.13
N VAL A 152 -14.16 -18.55 -5.37
CA VAL A 152 -13.65 -19.25 -6.56
C VAL A 152 -14.04 -20.73 -6.51
N ARG A 153 -13.90 -21.37 -5.35
CA ARG A 153 -14.29 -22.77 -5.16
C ARG A 153 -15.78 -22.96 -5.48
N ALA A 154 -16.66 -22.12 -4.96
CA ALA A 154 -18.10 -22.19 -5.24
C ALA A 154 -18.43 -22.03 -6.74
N ASP A 155 -17.75 -21.10 -7.43
CA ASP A 155 -17.95 -20.92 -8.88
C ASP A 155 -17.42 -22.10 -9.69
N ILE A 156 -16.27 -22.65 -9.31
CA ILE A 156 -15.72 -23.86 -9.94
C ILE A 156 -16.70 -25.02 -9.70
N GLN A 157 -17.11 -25.28 -8.45
CA GLN A 157 -18.10 -26.30 -8.10
C GLN A 157 -19.37 -26.19 -8.96
N ALA A 158 -19.91 -24.98 -9.13
CA ALA A 158 -21.11 -24.77 -9.92
C ALA A 158 -20.93 -25.13 -11.40
N ARG A 159 -19.74 -24.88 -11.98
CA ARG A 159 -19.45 -25.11 -13.40
C ARG A 159 -18.85 -26.47 -13.74
N ILE A 160 -18.25 -27.17 -12.79
CA ILE A 160 -17.63 -28.49 -13.01
C ILE A 160 -18.24 -29.60 -12.14
N GLY A 161 -19.31 -29.32 -11.40
CA GLY A 161 -19.95 -30.26 -10.47
C GLY A 161 -20.48 -31.55 -11.11
N GLY A 162 -20.68 -31.56 -12.43
CA GLY A 162 -21.03 -32.74 -13.22
C GLY A 162 -19.84 -33.67 -13.51
N GLY A 163 -18.60 -33.25 -13.24
CA GLY A 163 -17.38 -34.04 -13.43
C GLY A 163 -16.27 -33.36 -14.25
N VAL A 164 -15.09 -33.96 -14.24
CA VAL A 164 -13.96 -33.60 -15.10
C VAL A 164 -13.63 -34.78 -15.99
N GLU A 165 -13.71 -34.62 -17.29
CA GLU A 165 -13.49 -35.68 -18.27
C GLU A 165 -12.21 -35.42 -19.07
N LEU A 166 -11.32 -36.41 -19.14
CA LEU A 166 -10.16 -36.35 -20.02
C LEU A 166 -10.46 -37.09 -21.34
N GLN A 167 -10.17 -36.45 -22.47
CA GLN A 167 -10.40 -36.98 -23.81
C GLN A 167 -9.16 -36.86 -24.70
N ASN A 168 -8.88 -37.89 -25.51
CA ASN A 168 -7.80 -37.85 -26.51
C ASN A 168 -8.33 -37.31 -27.84
N THR A 169 -7.61 -36.38 -28.47
CA THR A 169 -8.04 -35.74 -29.73
C THR A 169 -7.44 -36.37 -30.99
N CYS A 170 -6.43 -37.23 -30.85
CA CYS A 170 -5.80 -37.99 -31.95
C CYS A 170 -5.35 -37.13 -33.15
N ALA A 171 -5.29 -35.80 -32.97
CA ALA A 171 -5.08 -34.83 -34.02
C ALA A 171 -3.58 -34.68 -34.34
N LYS A 172 -3.27 -34.46 -35.62
CA LYS A 172 -1.93 -34.07 -36.09
C LYS A 172 -2.06 -32.70 -36.78
N PRO A 173 -1.36 -31.65 -36.31
CA PRO A 173 -0.39 -31.62 -35.21
C PRO A 173 -1.03 -31.85 -33.82
N PRO A 174 -0.25 -32.23 -32.78
CA PRO A 174 -0.75 -32.44 -31.43
C PRO A 174 -1.54 -31.22 -30.93
N THR A 175 -2.74 -31.45 -30.42
CA THR A 175 -3.62 -30.40 -29.89
C THR A 175 -3.92 -30.61 -28.43
N LYS A 176 -4.25 -29.51 -27.75
CA LYS A 176 -4.81 -29.52 -26.40
C LYS A 176 -5.84 -28.40 -26.26
N GLY A 177 -6.83 -28.61 -25.41
CA GLY A 177 -7.91 -27.68 -25.20
C GLY A 177 -8.70 -27.99 -23.94
N THR A 178 -9.45 -27.01 -23.47
CA THR A 178 -10.40 -27.16 -22.37
C THR A 178 -11.75 -26.61 -22.82
N SER A 179 -12.82 -27.28 -22.42
CA SER A 179 -14.19 -26.83 -22.66
C SER A 179 -15.03 -27.04 -21.41
N LEU A 180 -15.96 -26.12 -21.15
CA LEU A 180 -16.97 -26.26 -20.11
C LEU A 180 -18.30 -26.59 -20.78
N LEU A 181 -18.78 -27.82 -20.61
CA LEU A 181 -20.01 -28.33 -21.21
C LEU A 181 -20.91 -28.91 -20.10
N GLU A 182 -22.15 -28.43 -19.99
CA GLU A 182 -23.17 -29.05 -19.11
C GLU A 182 -22.68 -29.38 -17.69
N ASN A 183 -22.08 -28.39 -17.01
CA ASN A 183 -21.46 -28.53 -15.70
C ASN A 183 -20.27 -29.51 -15.63
N ARG A 184 -19.59 -29.78 -16.75
CA ARG A 184 -18.38 -30.61 -16.82
C ARG A 184 -17.22 -29.86 -17.44
N LEU A 185 -16.02 -30.13 -16.94
CA LEU A 185 -14.78 -29.73 -17.59
C LEU A 185 -14.27 -30.85 -18.48
N VAL A 186 -14.19 -30.61 -19.78
CA VAL A 186 -13.56 -31.53 -20.74
C VAL A 186 -12.14 -31.06 -20.99
N TYR A 187 -11.16 -31.86 -20.58
CA TYR A 187 -9.75 -31.69 -20.92
C TYR A 187 -9.41 -32.57 -22.12
N MET A 188 -9.25 -31.91 -23.27
CA MET A 188 -8.84 -32.52 -24.53
C MET A 188 -7.32 -32.42 -24.71
N GLY A 189 -6.65 -33.51 -25.08
CA GLY A 189 -5.20 -33.50 -25.31
C GLY A 189 -4.69 -34.66 -26.15
N THR A 190 -3.64 -34.43 -26.94
CA THR A 190 -2.88 -35.49 -27.61
C THR A 190 -1.83 -36.06 -26.66
N PHE A 191 -2.22 -37.03 -25.82
CA PHE A 191 -1.41 -37.55 -24.71
C PHE A 191 -0.21 -38.43 -25.10
N GLU A 192 -0.02 -38.64 -26.41
CA GLU A 192 1.16 -39.29 -26.98
C GLU A 192 2.38 -38.37 -27.06
N ALA A 193 2.19 -37.05 -26.90
CA ALA A 193 3.24 -36.06 -27.04
C ALA A 193 3.20 -35.04 -25.90
N VAL A 194 4.37 -34.55 -25.47
CA VAL A 194 4.48 -33.53 -24.40
C VAL A 194 3.69 -32.26 -24.73
N ALA A 195 3.59 -31.90 -26.01
CA ALA A 195 2.83 -30.74 -26.49
C ALA A 195 1.32 -30.84 -26.21
N GLY A 196 0.77 -32.06 -26.02
CA GLY A 196 -0.63 -32.29 -25.68
C GLY A 196 -0.99 -32.04 -24.21
N PHE A 197 -0.02 -31.71 -23.35
CA PHE A 197 -0.29 -31.41 -21.93
C PHE A 197 -0.39 -29.92 -21.67
N PHE A 198 -1.35 -29.52 -20.83
CA PHE A 198 -1.33 -28.20 -20.22
C PHE A 198 -0.17 -28.11 -19.24
N THR A 199 0.64 -27.07 -19.40
CA THR A 199 1.64 -26.65 -18.42
C THR A 199 0.93 -26.04 -17.21
N THR A 200 1.66 -25.95 -16.09
CA THR A 200 1.17 -25.25 -14.89
C THR A 200 0.74 -23.82 -15.19
N LYS A 201 1.45 -23.13 -16.09
CA LYS A 201 1.10 -21.77 -16.53
C LYS A 201 -0.24 -21.76 -17.27
N GLU A 202 -0.45 -22.67 -18.21
CA GLU A 202 -1.68 -22.71 -19.00
C GLU A 202 -2.90 -23.11 -18.15
N TRP A 203 -2.74 -23.99 -17.15
CA TRP A 203 -3.80 -24.25 -16.18
C TRP A 203 -4.14 -23.01 -15.35
N LYS A 204 -3.14 -22.27 -14.89
CA LYS A 204 -3.37 -20.99 -14.19
C LYS A 204 -4.10 -19.99 -15.08
N ASP A 205 -3.67 -19.85 -16.34
CA ASP A 205 -4.31 -18.97 -17.31
C ASP A 205 -5.77 -19.40 -17.58
N PHE A 206 -6.05 -20.71 -17.65
CA PHE A 206 -7.41 -21.24 -17.77
C PHE A 206 -8.30 -20.87 -16.57
N PHE A 207 -7.84 -21.17 -15.35
CA PHE A 207 -8.62 -20.87 -14.13
C PHE A 207 -8.80 -19.37 -13.93
N GLU A 208 -7.81 -18.58 -14.33
CA GLU A 208 -7.92 -17.13 -14.30
C GLU A 208 -8.94 -16.61 -15.31
N ALA A 209 -8.88 -17.07 -16.56
CA ALA A 209 -9.78 -16.61 -17.61
C ALA A 209 -11.25 -17.00 -17.36
N ASN A 210 -11.48 -18.17 -16.76
CA ASN A 210 -12.84 -18.71 -16.58
C ASN A 210 -13.44 -18.43 -15.20
N PHE A 211 -12.61 -18.23 -14.17
CA PHE A 211 -13.05 -18.12 -12.77
C PHE A 211 -12.44 -16.93 -12.00
N TYR A 212 -11.56 -16.15 -12.62
CA TYR A 212 -10.81 -15.07 -11.94
C TYR A 212 -10.10 -15.57 -10.68
N ALA A 213 -9.61 -16.81 -10.72
CA ALA A 213 -9.16 -17.53 -9.53
C ALA A 213 -8.03 -16.81 -8.78
N LYS A 214 -7.04 -16.29 -9.51
CA LYS A 214 -5.91 -15.56 -8.93
C LYS A 214 -6.32 -14.18 -8.46
N GLU A 215 -7.13 -13.45 -9.23
CA GLU A 215 -7.68 -12.16 -8.82
C GLU A 215 -8.45 -12.27 -7.50
N ARG A 216 -9.45 -13.16 -7.43
CA ARG A 216 -10.28 -13.30 -6.23
C ARG A 216 -9.48 -13.75 -5.03
N TYR A 217 -8.54 -14.69 -5.20
CA TYR A 217 -7.59 -15.06 -4.16
C TYR A 217 -6.81 -13.84 -3.64
N LEU A 218 -6.28 -13.00 -4.55
CA LEU A 218 -5.53 -11.81 -4.17
C LEU A 218 -6.39 -10.78 -3.41
N LEU A 219 -7.62 -10.53 -3.89
CA LEU A 219 -8.53 -9.59 -3.25
C LEU A 219 -9.10 -10.12 -1.92
N GLY A 220 -9.36 -11.43 -1.84
CA GLY A 220 -9.77 -12.11 -0.62
C GLY A 220 -8.71 -11.98 0.47
N ARG A 221 -7.43 -12.24 0.15
CA ARG A 221 -6.32 -12.02 1.09
C ARG A 221 -6.14 -10.56 1.45
N LEU A 222 -6.24 -9.65 0.48
CA LEU A 222 -6.17 -8.20 0.73
C LEU A 222 -7.24 -7.76 1.75
N ARG A 223 -8.48 -8.23 1.59
CA ARG A 223 -9.60 -7.88 2.47
C ARG A 223 -9.54 -8.58 3.83
N ASN A 224 -9.15 -9.85 3.87
CA ASN A 224 -9.26 -10.68 5.08
C ASN A 224 -7.99 -10.67 5.93
N GLU A 225 -6.82 -10.37 5.34
CA GLU A 225 -5.54 -10.39 6.04
C GLU A 225 -4.90 -9.00 6.08
N VAL A 226 -4.74 -8.35 4.93
CA VAL A 226 -3.94 -7.11 4.83
C VAL A 226 -4.65 -5.91 5.44
N VAL A 227 -5.91 -5.66 5.06
CA VAL A 227 -6.71 -4.55 5.60
C VAL A 227 -6.83 -4.65 7.13
N PRO A 228 -7.21 -5.81 7.73
CA PRO A 228 -7.25 -5.95 9.18
C PRO A 228 -5.90 -5.75 9.86
N ALA A 229 -4.80 -6.25 9.28
CA ALA A 229 -3.46 -6.06 9.84
C ALA A 229 -3.04 -4.58 9.87
N LEU A 230 -3.25 -3.87 8.76
CA LEU A 230 -2.96 -2.43 8.67
C LEU A 230 -3.88 -1.59 9.56
N GLN A 231 -5.15 -1.99 9.67
CA GLN A 231 -6.10 -1.34 10.56
C GLN A 231 -5.72 -1.55 12.03
N HIS A 232 -5.31 -2.76 12.43
CA HIS A 232 -4.80 -3.00 13.78
C HIS A 232 -3.56 -2.13 14.08
N GLN A 233 -2.68 -1.94 13.10
CA GLN A 233 -1.55 -1.02 13.23
C GLN A 233 -2.03 0.42 13.51
N LEU A 234 -2.98 0.94 12.73
CA LEU A 234 -3.56 2.26 12.96
C LEU A 234 -4.22 2.35 14.34
N ASP A 235 -5.05 1.37 14.70
CA ASP A 235 -5.79 1.32 15.95
C ASP A 235 -4.83 1.36 17.15
N SER A 236 -3.70 0.62 17.06
CA SER A 236 -2.67 0.61 18.10
C SER A 236 -2.00 1.98 18.28
N ARG A 237 -1.74 2.71 17.19
CA ARG A 237 -1.09 4.02 17.22
C ARG A 237 -2.03 5.11 17.71
N PHE A 238 -3.28 5.09 17.27
CA PHE A 238 -4.30 6.04 17.69
C PHE A 238 -4.92 5.72 19.06
N LYS A 239 -4.72 4.50 19.59
CA LYS A 239 -5.39 3.98 20.80
C LYS A 239 -6.92 4.03 20.70
N ARG A 240 -7.46 3.98 19.47
CA ARG A 240 -8.88 3.93 19.15
C ARG A 240 -9.07 3.38 17.75
N HIS A 241 -10.28 2.94 17.44
CA HIS A 241 -10.60 2.42 16.12
C HIS A 241 -10.55 3.50 15.02
N VAL A 242 -9.81 3.24 13.95
CA VAL A 242 -9.75 4.03 12.71
C VAL A 242 -9.94 3.08 11.51
N PRO A 243 -11.17 2.93 10.98
CA PRO A 243 -11.43 2.00 9.89
C PRO A 243 -10.73 2.39 8.59
N ILE A 244 -10.29 1.35 7.86
CA ILE A 244 -9.87 1.45 6.47
C ILE A 244 -11.06 1.02 5.61
N VAL A 245 -11.74 1.99 4.99
CA VAL A 245 -12.86 1.77 4.06
C VAL A 245 -12.29 1.50 2.68
N PHE A 246 -12.30 0.24 2.28
CA PHE A 246 -11.75 -0.20 1.00
C PHE A 246 -12.54 -1.39 0.45
N ASP A 247 -13.17 -1.17 -0.70
CA ASP A 247 -13.84 -2.24 -1.45
C ASP A 247 -13.03 -2.56 -2.72
N PRO A 248 -12.10 -3.54 -2.65
CA PRO A 248 -11.30 -3.90 -3.81
C PRO A 248 -12.14 -4.52 -4.93
N TYR A 249 -13.28 -5.13 -4.62
CA TYR A 249 -14.13 -5.76 -5.64
C TYR A 249 -14.85 -4.71 -6.49
N ALA A 250 -15.34 -3.64 -5.86
CA ALA A 250 -15.94 -2.50 -6.58
C ALA A 250 -14.93 -1.81 -7.53
N ILE A 251 -13.63 -1.87 -7.22
CA ILE A 251 -12.58 -1.29 -8.05
C ILE A 251 -12.28 -2.16 -9.28
N VAL A 252 -12.23 -3.48 -9.11
CA VAL A 252 -11.89 -4.39 -10.22
C VAL A 252 -13.09 -4.80 -11.06
N SER A 253 -14.32 -4.81 -10.52
CA SER A 253 -15.52 -5.30 -11.20
C SER A 253 -15.83 -4.60 -12.54
N PRO A 254 -15.52 -3.30 -12.74
CA PRO A 254 -15.73 -2.65 -14.04
C PRO A 254 -14.69 -3.05 -15.11
N LEU A 255 -13.60 -3.72 -14.73
CA LEU A 255 -12.51 -4.12 -15.62
C LEU A 255 -12.71 -5.53 -16.17
N VAL A 256 -12.07 -5.84 -17.29
CA VAL A 256 -12.20 -7.15 -17.96
C VAL A 256 -10.85 -7.80 -18.25
N GLY A 257 -10.85 -9.13 -18.24
CA GLY A 257 -9.69 -9.94 -18.61
C GLY A 257 -8.42 -9.57 -17.84
N ARG A 258 -7.34 -9.29 -18.58
CA ARG A 258 -6.00 -9.10 -18.01
C ARG A 258 -5.87 -7.83 -17.16
N GLU A 259 -6.56 -6.74 -17.52
CA GLU A 259 -6.51 -5.48 -16.77
C GLU A 259 -7.06 -5.64 -15.35
N ARG A 260 -8.05 -6.51 -15.20
CA ARG A 260 -8.68 -6.83 -13.92
C ARG A 260 -7.69 -7.50 -12.96
N LEU A 261 -6.99 -8.54 -13.45
CA LEU A 261 -5.95 -9.23 -12.68
C LEU A 261 -4.76 -8.32 -12.38
N GLU A 262 -4.30 -7.52 -13.36
CA GLU A 262 -3.19 -6.59 -13.15
C GLU A 262 -3.53 -5.53 -12.10
N THR A 263 -4.78 -5.06 -12.08
CA THR A 263 -5.29 -4.17 -11.03
C THR A 263 -5.34 -4.87 -9.68
N ALA A 264 -5.85 -6.10 -9.60
CA ALA A 264 -5.84 -6.87 -8.36
C ALA A 264 -4.42 -7.07 -7.83
N ARG A 265 -3.44 -7.36 -8.70
CA ARG A 265 -2.01 -7.43 -8.33
C ARG A 265 -1.49 -6.08 -7.85
N LEU A 266 -1.81 -4.98 -8.52
CA LEU A 266 -1.42 -3.64 -8.08
C LEU A 266 -1.90 -3.32 -6.65
N LEU A 267 -3.15 -3.69 -6.34
CA LEU A 267 -3.76 -3.44 -5.04
C LEU A 267 -3.22 -4.34 -3.92
N SER A 268 -2.79 -5.57 -4.26
CA SER A 268 -2.54 -6.64 -3.29
C SER A 268 -1.08 -7.11 -3.20
N GLU A 269 -0.32 -7.04 -4.28
CA GLU A 269 1.03 -7.60 -4.38
C GLU A 269 2.12 -6.60 -4.01
N ASP A 270 3.23 -7.20 -3.56
CA ASP A 270 4.51 -6.60 -3.26
C ASP A 270 5.18 -6.06 -4.55
N ALA A 271 5.72 -4.84 -4.50
CA ALA A 271 6.59 -4.33 -5.55
C ALA A 271 7.85 -5.21 -5.55
N GLY A 272 7.92 -6.16 -6.49
CA GLY A 272 8.72 -7.40 -6.47
C GLY A 272 10.21 -7.38 -6.05
N PHE A 273 10.78 -6.25 -5.65
CA PHE A 273 12.04 -6.09 -4.96
C PHE A 273 12.13 -6.86 -3.63
N GLU A 274 11.11 -6.82 -2.77
CA GLU A 274 11.09 -7.65 -1.53
C GLU A 274 10.95 -9.14 -1.87
N ARG A 275 10.31 -9.48 -3.00
CA ARG A 275 10.22 -10.86 -3.50
C ARG A 275 11.58 -11.40 -3.95
N VAL A 276 12.45 -10.56 -4.52
CA VAL A 276 13.84 -10.91 -4.84
C VAL A 276 14.66 -11.03 -3.56
N GLY A 277 14.52 -10.10 -2.60
CA GLY A 277 15.19 -10.18 -1.29
C GLY A 277 14.79 -11.41 -0.48
N ARG A 278 13.49 -11.78 -0.48
CA ARG A 278 12.98 -12.99 0.16
C ARG A 278 13.37 -14.27 -0.58
N LYS A 279 13.37 -14.29 -1.92
CA LYS A 279 13.91 -15.41 -2.70
C LYS A 279 15.40 -15.60 -2.47
N PHE A 280 16.15 -14.50 -2.34
CA PHE A 280 17.57 -14.54 -2.02
C PHE A 280 17.80 -15.07 -0.60
N ALA A 281 17.06 -14.57 0.40
CA ALA A 281 17.10 -15.09 1.78
C ALA A 281 16.69 -16.57 1.86
N GLN A 282 15.62 -16.98 1.17
CA GLN A 282 15.22 -18.39 1.10
C GLN A 282 16.25 -19.27 0.37
N SER A 283 16.95 -18.74 -0.65
CA SER A 283 18.04 -19.46 -1.31
C SER A 283 19.23 -19.66 -0.38
N VAL A 284 19.54 -18.64 0.43
CA VAL A 284 20.57 -18.71 1.48
C VAL A 284 20.16 -19.69 2.59
N ASP A 285 18.92 -19.63 3.09
CA ASP A 285 18.42 -20.57 4.12
C ASP A 285 18.37 -22.03 3.62
N SER A 286 18.11 -22.24 2.32
CA SER A 286 18.16 -23.57 1.70
C SER A 286 19.58 -24.15 1.65
N TRP A 287 20.62 -23.30 1.62
CA TRP A 287 22.01 -23.74 1.76
C TRP A 287 22.38 -24.15 3.19
N PHE A 288 21.66 -23.65 4.21
CA PHE A 288 21.87 -23.97 5.62
C PHE A 288 20.97 -25.08 6.15
N GLY A 289 20.23 -25.80 5.29
CA GLY A 289 19.49 -27.01 5.66
C GLY A 289 18.12 -26.78 6.31
N SER A 290 17.64 -25.54 6.33
CA SER A 290 16.30 -25.21 6.81
C SER A 290 15.27 -25.61 5.76
N LYS A 291 14.34 -26.52 6.08
CA LYS A 291 13.18 -26.74 5.21
C LYS A 291 12.31 -25.47 5.26
N PRO A 292 12.05 -24.79 4.13
CA PRO A 292 11.10 -23.69 4.14
C PRO A 292 9.74 -24.24 4.55
N ASP A 293 9.15 -23.62 5.57
CA ASP A 293 7.80 -23.96 6.03
C ASP A 293 6.83 -23.74 4.85
N PRO A 294 6.14 -24.79 4.35
CA PRO A 294 5.32 -24.69 3.14
C PRO A 294 4.06 -23.82 3.32
N GLN A 295 3.80 -23.30 4.51
CA GLN A 295 2.61 -22.50 4.79
C GLN A 295 2.76 -21.01 4.47
N ASN A 296 3.97 -20.47 4.32
CA ASN A 296 4.12 -19.04 4.03
C ASN A 296 4.18 -18.77 2.52
N LYS A 297 3.07 -19.07 1.82
CA LYS A 297 2.80 -18.51 0.49
C LYS A 297 2.88 -16.99 0.62
N ASP A 298 3.95 -16.38 0.11
CA ASP A 298 4.29 -14.93 0.12
C ASP A 298 3.17 -14.07 0.75
N PRO A 299 3.36 -13.45 1.94
CA PRO A 299 2.33 -12.57 2.48
C PRO A 299 1.97 -11.52 1.43
N VAL A 300 0.70 -11.51 1.04
CA VAL A 300 0.11 -10.48 0.19
C VAL A 300 0.24 -9.17 0.97
N ARG A 301 0.78 -8.11 0.35
CA ARG A 301 1.06 -6.82 0.98
C ARG A 301 0.67 -5.73 -0.01
N SER A 302 -0.18 -4.79 0.41
CA SER A 302 -0.61 -3.66 -0.42
C SER A 302 0.46 -2.56 -0.49
N GLN A 303 1.65 -2.91 -0.99
CA GLN A 303 2.83 -2.03 -0.95
C GLN A 303 2.69 -0.77 -1.80
N ASN A 304 1.84 -0.80 -2.82
CA ASN A 304 1.66 0.32 -3.72
C ASN A 304 0.50 1.25 -3.33
N VAL A 305 -0.39 0.81 -2.43
CA VAL A 305 -1.64 1.53 -2.12
C VAL A 305 -1.84 1.71 -0.62
N LEU A 306 -2.26 0.67 0.12
CA LEU A 306 -2.64 0.83 1.53
C LEU A 306 -1.45 1.00 2.46
N LEU A 307 -0.34 0.28 2.22
CA LEU A 307 0.82 0.35 3.10
C LEU A 307 1.44 1.77 3.09
N PRO A 308 1.69 2.43 1.94
CA PRO A 308 2.17 3.81 1.93
C PRO A 308 1.23 4.79 2.65
N LEU A 309 -0.09 4.64 2.47
CA LEU A 309 -1.09 5.46 3.15
C LEU A 309 -1.01 5.32 4.66
N VAL A 310 -0.99 4.08 5.16
CA VAL A 310 -0.96 3.77 6.58
C VAL A 310 0.36 4.19 7.21
N THR A 311 1.48 3.96 6.52
CA THR A 311 2.81 4.40 6.97
C THR A 311 2.88 5.92 7.10
N ALA A 312 2.44 6.67 6.09
CA ALA A 312 2.46 8.14 6.15
C ALA A 312 1.60 8.67 7.31
N VAL A 313 0.43 8.07 7.56
CA VAL A 313 -0.41 8.42 8.73
C VAL A 313 0.30 8.10 10.05
N CYS A 314 0.91 6.91 10.16
CA CYS A 314 1.66 6.52 11.37
C CYS A 314 2.86 7.44 11.64
N GLU A 315 3.60 7.83 10.60
CA GLU A 315 4.74 8.75 10.71
C GLU A 315 4.29 10.11 11.28
N CYS A 316 3.15 10.65 10.84
CA CYS A 316 2.63 11.89 11.40
C CYS A 316 2.21 11.74 12.88
N ILE A 317 1.65 10.59 13.30
CA ILE A 317 1.33 10.36 14.72
C ILE A 317 2.61 10.21 15.54
N ASP A 318 3.61 9.53 15.03
CA ASP A 318 4.87 9.32 15.73
C ASP A 318 5.65 10.63 15.89
N ALA A 319 5.52 11.55 14.93
CA ALA A 319 6.08 12.90 15.01
C ALA A 319 5.43 13.74 16.14
N ASP A 320 4.11 13.69 16.28
CA ASP A 320 3.38 14.33 17.39
C ASP A 320 2.20 13.47 17.87
N PRO A 321 2.42 12.61 18.89
CA PRO A 321 1.37 11.73 19.40
C PRO A 321 0.19 12.49 20.04
N SER A 322 0.41 13.77 20.38
CA SER A 322 -0.59 14.64 21.00
C SER A 322 -1.36 15.49 19.98
N ASN A 323 -1.13 15.29 18.68
CA ASN A 323 -1.67 16.14 17.63
C ASN A 323 -3.21 16.19 17.65
N PRO A 324 -3.83 17.32 18.00
CA PRO A 324 -5.27 17.42 18.15
C PRO A 324 -6.03 17.31 16.83
N THR A 325 -5.34 17.54 15.70
CA THR A 325 -5.92 17.35 14.37
C THR A 325 -6.01 15.86 14.06
N LEU A 326 -4.91 15.10 14.18
CA LEU A 326 -4.92 13.65 13.92
C LEU A 326 -5.89 12.89 14.83
N ALA A 327 -6.10 13.37 16.06
CA ALA A 327 -7.11 12.82 16.96
C ALA A 327 -8.53 12.77 16.36
N LYS A 328 -8.82 13.59 15.34
CA LYS A 328 -10.12 13.69 14.65
C LYS A 328 -10.23 12.82 13.38
N LEU A 329 -9.19 12.07 13.01
CA LEU A 329 -9.20 11.18 11.85
C LEU A 329 -10.22 10.04 12.05
N SER A 330 -11.31 10.05 11.32
CA SER A 330 -12.41 9.09 11.46
C SER A 330 -12.28 7.84 10.59
N ALA A 331 -11.59 7.92 9.45
CA ALA A 331 -11.34 6.78 8.56
C ALA A 331 -10.25 7.10 7.53
N ILE A 332 -9.68 6.06 6.95
CA ILE A 332 -8.97 6.12 5.66
C ILE A 332 -9.88 5.47 4.61
N GLU A 333 -10.16 6.15 3.52
CA GLU A 333 -11.03 5.68 2.46
C GLU A 333 -10.28 5.60 1.13
N VAL A 334 -10.43 4.47 0.44
CA VAL A 334 -9.81 4.24 -0.88
C VAL A 334 -10.90 4.11 -1.93
N ARG A 335 -10.84 4.98 -2.94
CA ARG A 335 -11.76 5.05 -4.08
C ARG A 335 -11.00 4.88 -5.39
N SER A 336 -11.72 4.49 -6.44
CA SER A 336 -11.19 4.44 -7.80
C SER A 336 -11.76 5.55 -8.69
N CYS A 337 -10.94 6.03 -9.61
CA CYS A 337 -11.37 6.83 -10.76
C CYS A 337 -10.89 6.16 -12.06
N VAL A 338 -11.40 6.62 -13.21
CA VAL A 338 -10.98 6.11 -14.54
C VAL A 338 -9.89 7.00 -15.15
N ASP A 339 -9.95 8.30 -14.88
CA ASP A 339 -9.07 9.31 -15.46
C ASP A 339 -7.89 9.63 -14.54
N LEU A 340 -6.69 9.74 -15.13
CA LEU A 340 -5.46 10.15 -14.43
C LEU A 340 -5.60 11.55 -13.82
N ALA A 341 -6.32 12.45 -14.49
CA ALA A 341 -6.55 13.81 -14.02
C ALA A 341 -7.44 13.89 -12.78
N ALA A 342 -8.25 12.86 -12.54
CA ALA A 342 -9.13 12.76 -11.37
C ALA A 342 -8.44 12.09 -10.17
N LYS A 343 -7.21 11.56 -10.32
CA LYS A 343 -6.48 10.99 -9.18
C LYS A 343 -6.14 12.10 -8.19
N ALA A 344 -6.45 11.87 -6.93
CA ALA A 344 -6.22 12.85 -5.87
C ALA A 344 -6.16 12.18 -4.51
N VAL A 345 -5.36 12.75 -3.62
CA VAL A 345 -5.43 12.49 -2.18
C VAL A 345 -5.92 13.78 -1.54
N PHE A 346 -6.93 13.69 -0.69
CA PHE A 346 -7.51 14.86 -0.04
C PHE A 346 -8.16 14.48 1.29
N ILE A 347 -8.54 15.51 2.05
CA ILE A 347 -9.24 15.36 3.33
C ILE A 347 -10.71 15.66 3.10
N ALA A 348 -11.59 14.78 3.58
CA ALA A 348 -13.03 14.96 3.46
C ALA A 348 -13.70 15.06 4.83
N ASP A 349 -14.77 15.84 4.93
CA ASP A 349 -15.63 15.85 6.12
C ASP A 349 -16.59 14.63 6.15
N SER A 350 -17.49 14.60 7.13
CA SER A 350 -18.53 13.56 7.22
C SER A 350 -19.48 13.53 6.00
N ASN A 351 -19.63 14.65 5.29
CA ASN A 351 -20.48 14.82 4.11
C ASN A 351 -19.73 14.58 2.79
N ASN A 352 -18.49 14.10 2.83
CA ASN A 352 -17.60 13.94 1.69
C ASN A 352 -17.19 15.25 0.99
N ALA A 353 -17.36 16.40 1.63
CA ALA A 353 -16.87 17.67 1.12
C ALA A 353 -15.36 17.78 1.35
N ASN A 354 -14.62 18.22 0.33
CA ASN A 354 -13.18 18.42 0.41
C ASN A 354 -12.86 19.58 1.37
N ILE A 355 -11.99 19.31 2.34
CA ILE A 355 -11.52 20.29 3.33
C ILE A 355 -10.10 20.71 2.94
N PRO A 356 -9.87 22.00 2.66
CA PRO A 356 -8.51 22.47 2.42
C PRO A 356 -7.68 22.36 3.71
N PRO A 357 -6.38 22.01 3.63
CA PRO A 357 -5.50 21.89 4.80
C PRO A 357 -5.50 23.13 5.70
N SER A 358 -5.66 24.32 5.13
CA SER A 358 -5.74 25.59 5.89
C SER A 358 -6.93 25.65 6.84
N ALA A 359 -8.07 25.03 6.49
CA ALA A 359 -9.26 25.02 7.34
C ALA A 359 -9.06 24.15 8.61
N MET A 360 -8.12 23.21 8.59
CA MET A 360 -7.80 22.36 9.74
C MET A 360 -7.19 23.14 10.91
N HIS A 361 -6.65 24.33 10.64
CA HIS A 361 -6.03 25.23 11.62
C HIS A 361 -6.77 26.57 11.77
N GLY A 362 -7.97 26.67 11.18
CA GLY A 362 -8.82 27.85 11.30
C GLY A 362 -9.51 27.94 12.67
N PRO A 363 -10.28 29.01 12.94
CA PRO A 363 -11.01 29.18 14.19
C PRO A 363 -12.08 28.10 14.42
N ASN A 364 -12.62 27.54 13.33
CA ASN A 364 -13.64 26.48 13.36
C ASN A 364 -13.13 25.24 12.60
N PRO A 365 -12.17 24.48 13.17
CA PRO A 365 -11.68 23.27 12.52
C PRO A 365 -12.78 22.20 12.52
N PRO A 366 -12.81 21.31 11.52
CA PRO A 366 -13.80 20.23 11.48
C PRO A 366 -13.72 19.36 12.75
N SER A 367 -14.86 18.79 13.17
CA SER A 367 -14.95 17.90 14.33
C SER A 367 -14.35 16.52 14.05
N SER A 368 -14.50 16.04 12.81
CA SER A 368 -13.93 14.79 12.30
C SER A 368 -13.64 14.91 10.81
N PHE A 369 -12.69 14.13 10.31
CA PHE A 369 -12.41 14.06 8.87
C PHE A 369 -11.98 12.66 8.45
N LYS A 370 -11.95 12.40 7.15
CA LYS A 370 -11.44 11.18 6.54
C LYS A 370 -10.29 11.52 5.60
N LEU A 371 -9.29 10.65 5.51
CA LEU A 371 -8.30 10.71 4.44
C LEU A 371 -8.85 9.93 3.25
N VAL A 372 -9.03 10.59 2.11
CA VAL A 372 -9.55 9.96 0.90
C VAL A 372 -8.45 9.85 -0.14
N TYR A 373 -8.15 8.62 -0.56
CA TYR A 373 -7.25 8.30 -1.66
C TYR A 373 -8.06 7.89 -2.88
N VAL A 374 -7.91 8.60 -3.99
CA VAL A 374 -8.58 8.29 -5.26
C VAL A 374 -7.53 7.92 -6.30
N GLY A 375 -7.46 6.64 -6.65
CA GLY A 375 -6.51 6.10 -7.62
C GLY A 375 -7.12 5.76 -8.97
N ALA A 376 -6.39 6.01 -10.06
CA ALA A 376 -6.75 5.53 -11.40
C ALA A 376 -6.15 4.14 -11.65
N PHE A 377 -6.56 3.15 -10.85
CA PHE A 377 -5.86 1.86 -10.75
C PHE A 377 -5.77 1.07 -12.06
N ASN A 378 -6.74 1.27 -12.97
CA ASN A 378 -6.73 0.71 -14.32
C ASN A 378 -5.58 1.23 -15.20
N LYS A 379 -4.83 2.25 -14.77
CA LYS A 379 -3.62 2.78 -15.43
C LYS A 379 -2.32 2.26 -14.80
N GLY A 380 -2.41 1.23 -13.96
CA GLY A 380 -1.24 0.64 -13.29
C GLY A 380 -0.57 1.62 -12.32
N LEU A 381 0.75 1.56 -12.22
CA LEU A 381 1.54 2.39 -11.31
C LEU A 381 1.37 3.91 -11.57
N THR A 382 1.16 4.32 -12.82
CA THR A 382 0.98 5.74 -13.17
C THR A 382 -0.31 6.34 -12.58
N GLY A 383 -1.31 5.49 -12.34
CA GLY A 383 -2.57 5.85 -11.71
C GLY A 383 -2.52 5.96 -10.19
N LEU A 384 -1.37 5.68 -9.57
CA LEU A 384 -1.17 5.79 -8.13
C LEU A 384 -0.69 7.19 -7.73
N ILE A 385 -0.94 7.55 -6.48
CA ILE A 385 -0.46 8.81 -5.88
C ILE A 385 0.83 8.50 -5.13
N SER A 386 1.82 9.37 -5.26
CA SER A 386 3.11 9.14 -4.64
C SER A 386 3.01 9.25 -3.11
N THR A 387 3.81 8.47 -2.39
CA THR A 387 3.92 8.61 -0.93
C THR A 387 4.29 10.02 -0.52
N LYS A 388 5.13 10.71 -1.33
CA LYS A 388 5.50 12.11 -1.10
C LYS A 388 4.28 13.03 -1.07
N ASP A 389 3.34 12.87 -2.01
CA ASP A 389 2.13 13.71 -2.07
C ASP A 389 1.20 13.43 -0.88
N ILE A 390 1.10 12.17 -0.46
CA ILE A 390 0.31 11.75 0.71
C ILE A 390 0.89 12.39 1.98
N THR A 391 2.20 12.24 2.21
CA THR A 391 2.88 12.82 3.37
C THR A 391 2.82 14.35 3.34
N ALA A 392 2.98 14.98 2.18
CA ALA A 392 2.89 16.43 2.04
C ALA A 392 1.48 16.96 2.40
N LEU A 393 0.42 16.27 1.97
CA LEU A 393 -0.95 16.61 2.36
C LEU A 393 -1.14 16.47 3.87
N LEU A 394 -0.73 15.34 4.44
CA LEU A 394 -0.88 15.05 5.86
C LEU A 394 -0.12 16.05 6.73
N GLU A 395 1.12 16.38 6.38
CA GLU A 395 1.90 17.38 7.11
C GLU A 395 1.29 18.78 6.95
N ALA A 396 0.82 19.18 5.77
CA ALA A 396 0.13 20.45 5.60
C ALA A 396 -1.14 20.56 6.45
N ALA A 397 -1.89 19.46 6.56
CA ALA A 397 -3.15 19.41 7.29
C ALA A 397 -2.98 19.28 8.80
N THR A 398 -1.94 18.58 9.26
CA THR A 398 -1.77 18.24 10.68
C THR A 398 -0.66 19.03 11.35
N ARG A 399 0.33 19.52 10.58
CA ARG A 399 1.57 20.16 11.06
C ARG A 399 2.26 19.32 12.12
N ALA A 400 2.25 17.99 11.93
CA ALA A 400 2.66 17.07 12.98
C ALA A 400 4.16 17.18 13.25
N GLU A 401 4.98 17.29 12.20
CA GLU A 401 6.43 17.46 12.38
C GLU A 401 6.74 18.84 12.99
N GLU A 402 6.13 19.93 12.49
CA GLU A 402 6.27 21.27 13.09
C GLU A 402 5.95 21.24 14.60
N ARG A 403 4.79 20.68 14.98
CA ARG A 403 4.34 20.60 16.38
C ARG A 403 5.21 19.70 17.23
N GLY A 404 5.60 18.53 16.72
CA GLY A 404 6.46 17.58 17.43
C GLY A 404 7.83 18.17 17.76
N LEU A 405 8.42 18.89 16.79
CA LEU A 405 9.68 19.61 16.98
C LEU A 405 9.56 20.72 18.02
N MET A 406 8.48 21.51 17.97
CA MET A 406 8.23 22.58 18.95
C MET A 406 7.92 22.03 20.33
N HIS A 407 7.15 20.95 20.43
CA HIS A 407 6.88 20.28 21.70
C HIS A 407 8.18 19.79 22.34
N THR A 408 9.04 19.11 21.58
CA THR A 408 10.36 18.66 22.06
C THR A 408 11.24 19.83 22.49
N LEU A 409 11.27 20.90 21.69
CA LEU A 409 12.02 22.11 21.99
C LEU A 409 11.58 22.73 23.32
N ILE A 410 10.28 22.95 23.51
CA ILE A 410 9.72 23.68 24.66
C ILE A 410 9.79 22.80 25.91
N ASN A 411 9.35 21.55 25.83
CA ASN A 411 9.16 20.71 27.01
C ASN A 411 10.42 19.97 27.44
N GLU A 412 11.42 19.82 26.57
CA GLU A 412 12.71 19.20 26.94
C GLU A 412 13.82 20.25 26.98
N VAL A 413 14.12 20.87 25.84
CA VAL A 413 15.40 21.59 25.68
C VAL A 413 15.36 22.98 26.31
N ALA A 414 14.23 23.68 26.24
CA ALA A 414 14.06 24.95 26.94
C ALA A 414 14.05 24.74 28.45
N VAL A 415 13.39 23.69 28.95
CA VAL A 415 13.43 23.30 30.37
C VAL A 415 14.85 22.99 30.82
N GLU A 416 15.65 22.29 30.00
CA GLU A 416 17.06 22.05 30.29
C GLU A 416 17.84 23.37 30.41
N LEU A 417 17.66 24.31 29.47
CA LEU A 417 18.30 25.63 29.54
C LEU A 417 17.88 26.40 30.80
N GLN A 418 16.60 26.42 31.13
CA GLN A 418 16.08 27.06 32.35
C GLN A 418 16.70 26.45 33.60
N THR A 419 16.79 25.12 33.66
CA THR A 419 17.36 24.38 34.78
C THR A 419 18.84 24.71 34.96
N GLU A 420 19.61 24.68 33.87
CA GLU A 420 21.05 24.98 33.90
C GLU A 420 21.33 26.42 34.32
N LEU A 421 20.58 27.38 33.80
CA LEU A 421 20.72 28.78 34.21
C LEU A 421 20.31 28.99 35.67
N SER A 422 19.19 28.40 36.09
CA SER A 422 18.69 28.57 37.45
C SER A 422 19.64 27.95 38.49
N GLN A 423 20.29 26.84 38.16
CA GLN A 423 21.31 26.23 39.02
C GLN A 423 22.55 27.12 39.19
N GLN A 424 23.02 27.75 38.11
CA GLN A 424 24.22 28.59 38.15
C GLN A 424 23.95 29.97 38.77
N LEU A 425 22.78 30.56 38.50
CA LEU A 425 22.40 31.90 38.96
C LEU A 425 21.64 31.90 40.31
N GLN A 426 21.24 30.72 40.80
CA GLN A 426 20.54 30.52 42.09
C GLN A 426 19.15 31.19 42.19
N HIS A 427 18.54 31.51 41.05
CA HIS A 427 17.16 31.97 40.96
C HIS A 427 16.51 31.47 39.66
N PRO A 428 15.18 31.42 39.57
CA PRO A 428 14.50 31.01 38.34
C PRO A 428 14.83 31.96 37.18
N VAL A 429 15.05 31.37 36.00
CA VAL A 429 15.16 32.08 34.73
C VAL A 429 14.15 31.51 33.75
N SER A 430 13.22 32.33 33.24
CA SER A 430 12.24 31.90 32.23
C SER A 430 12.89 31.87 30.84
N VAL A 431 12.43 30.95 29.99
CA VAL A 431 12.73 30.96 28.54
C VAL A 431 11.41 31.12 27.82
N GLU A 432 11.28 32.21 27.08
CA GLU A 432 10.08 32.66 26.39
C GLU A 432 10.32 32.67 24.88
N PHE A 433 9.29 32.32 24.11
CA PHE A 433 9.33 32.30 22.66
C PHE A 433 8.36 33.35 22.12
N GLY A 434 8.87 34.32 21.36
CA GLY A 434 8.05 35.31 20.67
C GLY A 434 7.37 34.70 19.45
N TRP A 435 6.29 33.94 19.66
CA TRP A 435 5.62 33.18 18.59
C TRP A 435 5.17 34.03 17.40
N ASP A 436 4.72 35.26 17.63
CA ASP A 436 4.31 36.17 16.55
C ASP A 436 5.49 36.61 15.66
N THR A 437 6.72 36.53 16.19
CA THR A 437 7.95 36.82 15.44
C THR A 437 8.53 35.56 14.78
N ILE A 438 8.36 34.39 15.40
CA ILE A 438 8.81 33.08 14.89
C ILE A 438 7.89 32.59 13.76
N TYR A 439 6.59 32.78 13.91
CA TYR A 439 5.56 32.37 12.96
C TYR A 439 4.62 33.53 12.59
N PRO A 440 5.15 34.60 11.95
CA PRO A 440 4.30 35.69 11.50
C PRO A 440 3.27 35.20 10.48
N HIS A 441 2.13 35.90 10.43
CA HIS A 441 0.93 35.43 9.72
C HIS A 441 1.13 35.18 8.21
N HIS A 442 2.11 35.81 7.58
CA HIS A 442 2.38 35.68 6.15
C HIS A 442 3.32 34.51 5.77
N LEU A 443 3.86 33.76 6.75
CA LEU A 443 4.68 32.59 6.43
C LEU A 443 3.86 31.48 5.75
N SER A 444 4.39 30.96 4.65
CA SER A 444 3.89 29.73 4.02
C SER A 444 4.12 28.51 4.91
N ALA A 445 3.35 27.43 4.69
CA ALA A 445 3.51 26.18 5.44
C ALA A 445 4.94 25.62 5.37
N SER A 446 5.56 25.67 4.18
CA SER A 446 6.95 25.23 3.99
C SER A 446 7.94 26.08 4.80
N GLN A 447 7.76 27.40 4.85
CA GLN A 447 8.62 28.28 5.65
C GLN A 447 8.48 28.03 7.15
N ARG A 448 7.25 27.79 7.64
CA ARG A 448 7.00 27.46 9.04
C ARG A 448 7.69 26.16 9.45
N HIS A 449 7.54 25.14 8.62
CA HIS A 449 8.20 23.85 8.82
C HIS A 449 9.73 23.98 8.84
N ASP A 450 10.29 24.73 7.88
CA ASP A 450 11.74 25.00 7.83
C ASP A 450 12.24 25.79 9.06
N ALA A 451 11.43 26.73 9.59
CA ALA A 451 11.74 27.44 10.82
C ALA A 451 11.70 26.51 12.04
N ALA A 452 10.71 25.62 12.10
CA ALA A 452 10.59 24.60 13.15
C ALA A 452 11.77 23.63 13.15
N LEU A 453 12.21 23.18 11.97
CA LEU A 453 13.41 22.36 11.81
C LEU A 453 14.68 23.07 12.28
N THR A 454 14.85 24.35 11.93
CA THR A 454 15.99 25.16 12.41
C THR A 454 16.00 25.23 13.94
N LEU A 455 14.83 25.50 14.53
CA LEU A 455 14.70 25.81 15.95
C LEU A 455 14.70 24.56 16.83
N GLY A 456 13.89 23.55 16.49
CA GLY A 456 13.67 22.33 17.28
C GLY A 456 14.39 21.08 16.77
N GLY A 457 14.85 21.07 15.51
CA GLY A 457 15.50 19.92 14.89
C GLY A 457 16.67 19.36 15.71
N ASN A 458 16.75 18.02 15.79
CA ASN A 458 17.76 17.30 16.57
C ASN A 458 17.87 17.79 18.04
N LYS A 459 16.73 17.94 18.72
CA LYS A 459 16.65 18.48 20.09
C LYS A 459 17.32 19.86 20.20
N SER A 460 17.01 20.75 19.26
CA SER A 460 17.57 22.09 19.16
C SER A 460 19.10 22.14 19.18
N LYS A 461 19.75 21.21 18.45
CA LYS A 461 21.22 21.13 18.32
C LYS A 461 21.84 22.47 17.92
N ASN A 462 21.09 23.30 17.20
CA ASN A 462 21.62 24.50 16.54
C ASN A 462 21.15 25.83 17.14
N VAL A 463 20.22 25.81 18.11
CA VAL A 463 19.72 27.04 18.74
C VAL A 463 19.89 27.00 20.24
N LEU A 464 19.13 26.17 20.97
CA LEU A 464 19.22 26.14 22.44
C LEU A 464 20.45 25.40 22.94
N ARG A 465 20.86 24.29 22.31
CA ARG A 465 22.06 23.53 22.74
C ARG A 465 23.34 24.38 22.71
N PRO A 466 23.59 25.21 21.67
CA PRO A 466 24.66 26.20 21.66
C PRO A 466 24.57 27.19 22.81
N MET A 467 23.36 27.64 23.18
CA MET A 467 23.16 28.55 24.31
C MET A 467 23.52 27.88 25.63
N ILE A 468 22.98 26.68 25.91
CA ILE A 468 23.29 25.89 27.11
C ILE A 468 24.80 25.70 27.26
N ASN A 469 25.44 25.18 26.21
CA ASN A 469 26.87 24.91 26.23
C ASN A 469 27.71 26.19 26.29
N GLY A 470 27.23 27.27 25.69
CA GLY A 470 27.88 28.58 25.75
C GLY A 470 27.84 29.17 27.15
N PHE A 471 26.68 29.14 27.83
CA PHE A 471 26.55 29.59 29.21
C PHE A 471 27.42 28.77 30.16
N LYS A 472 27.38 27.43 30.06
CA LYS A 472 28.27 26.54 30.84
C LYS A 472 29.73 26.93 30.69
N ASP A 473 30.18 27.15 29.46
CA ASP A 473 31.55 27.58 29.21
C ASP A 473 31.85 28.96 29.79
N VAL A 474 30.92 29.93 29.67
CA VAL A 474 31.11 31.29 30.24
C VAL A 474 31.23 31.23 31.75
N PHE A 475 30.33 30.54 32.46
CA PHE A 475 30.38 30.44 33.92
C PHE A 475 31.64 29.69 34.39
N ARG A 476 32.03 28.62 33.69
CA ARG A 476 33.25 27.87 34.01
C ARG A 476 34.52 28.71 33.82
N THR A 477 34.58 29.51 32.75
CA THR A 477 35.79 30.28 32.41
C THR A 477 35.86 31.65 33.08
N ASN A 478 34.73 32.22 33.49
CA ASN A 478 34.62 33.52 34.14
C ASN A 478 33.64 33.41 35.33
N PRO A 479 34.09 33.00 36.53
CA PRO A 479 33.19 32.87 37.70
C PRO A 479 32.49 34.20 38.08
N GLU A 480 33.11 35.34 37.78
CA GLU A 480 32.51 36.68 37.94
C GLU A 480 31.27 36.89 37.05
N ALA A 481 31.11 36.11 35.98
CA ALA A 481 29.93 36.16 35.11
C ALA A 481 28.64 35.87 35.88
N ILE A 482 28.68 35.02 36.91
CA ILE A 482 27.50 34.73 37.75
C ILE A 482 27.02 36.01 38.44
N LYS A 483 27.95 36.83 38.95
CA LYS A 483 27.62 38.13 39.56
C LYS A 483 27.09 39.13 38.53
N SER A 484 27.72 39.21 37.36
CA SER A 484 27.28 40.12 36.29
C SER A 484 25.91 39.76 35.71
N MET A 485 25.54 38.47 35.75
CA MET A 485 24.28 37.94 35.20
C MET A 485 23.19 37.71 36.26
N GLN A 486 23.42 38.08 37.52
CA GLN A 486 22.47 37.83 38.63
C GLN A 486 21.10 38.52 38.47
N PHE A 487 20.97 39.45 37.53
CA PHE A 487 19.73 40.15 37.22
C PHE A 487 19.00 39.56 36.00
N LEU A 488 19.55 38.51 35.37
CA LEU A 488 18.97 37.87 34.19
C LEU A 488 17.78 36.99 34.60
N HIS A 489 16.56 37.49 34.48
CA HIS A 489 15.36 36.75 34.87
C HIS A 489 14.68 36.01 33.71
N ARG A 490 14.96 36.42 32.48
CA ARG A 490 14.30 35.84 31.30
C ARG A 490 15.19 35.82 30.07
N ILE A 491 14.99 34.82 29.23
CA ILE A 491 15.55 34.73 27.88
C ILE A 491 14.37 34.77 26.91
N ILE A 492 14.39 35.72 25.98
CA ILE A 492 13.34 35.87 24.96
C ILE A 492 13.94 35.46 23.62
N ILE A 493 13.33 34.48 22.97
CA ILE A 493 13.76 33.97 21.66
C ILE A 493 12.79 34.50 20.61
N ASN A 494 13.31 35.36 19.74
CA ASN A 494 12.59 35.97 18.64
C ASN A 494 13.16 35.50 17.30
N SER A 495 12.39 35.74 16.23
CA SER A 495 12.88 35.64 14.87
C SER A 495 12.67 36.95 14.13
N SER A 496 13.56 37.28 13.20
CA SER A 496 13.41 38.43 12.30
C SER A 496 13.71 38.00 10.87
N GLU A 497 12.85 38.43 9.95
CA GLU A 497 13.02 38.15 8.52
C GLU A 497 14.13 39.01 7.90
N ASP A 498 14.31 40.22 8.41
CA ASP A 498 15.34 41.17 7.98
C ASP A 498 16.72 40.88 8.58
N ALA A 499 16.77 40.07 9.64
CA ALA A 499 18.00 39.68 10.29
C ALA A 499 18.81 38.70 9.44
N SER A 500 19.74 39.24 8.65
CA SER A 500 20.75 38.46 7.93
C SER A 500 21.74 37.74 8.87
N ARG A 501 21.79 38.12 10.15
CA ARG A 501 22.64 37.55 11.19
C ARG A 501 21.89 37.50 12.52
N PRO A 502 22.14 36.48 13.36
CA PRO A 502 21.59 36.46 14.71
C PRO A 502 22.11 37.62 15.56
N THR A 503 21.28 38.17 16.43
CA THR A 503 21.67 39.20 17.42
C THR A 503 21.34 38.74 18.84
N LEU A 504 22.09 39.28 19.80
CA LEU A 504 21.91 39.03 21.21
C LEU A 504 22.01 40.38 21.94
N GLU A 505 21.00 40.71 22.72
CA GLU A 505 20.87 42.02 23.35
C GLU A 505 20.32 41.88 24.77
N ILE A 506 20.65 42.82 25.65
CA ILE A 506 20.07 42.90 26.99
C ILE A 506 19.05 44.03 27.01
N THR A 507 17.81 43.71 27.34
CA THR A 507 16.78 44.72 27.61
C THR A 507 16.42 44.70 29.09
N GLN A 508 16.10 45.87 29.64
CA GLN A 508 15.65 46.01 31.02
C GLN A 508 14.13 46.22 31.05
N ASP A 509 13.44 45.56 31.97
CA ASP A 509 12.06 45.93 32.25
C ASP A 509 12.04 47.29 32.94
N GLY A 510 11.29 48.22 32.34
CA GLY A 510 11.22 49.62 32.78
C GLY A 510 10.82 49.72 34.25
N GLY A 511 11.81 49.94 35.12
CA GLY A 511 11.64 50.22 36.54
C GLY A 511 12.00 49.10 37.53
N SER A 512 12.17 47.84 37.11
CA SER A 512 12.45 46.71 38.02
C SER A 512 13.94 46.34 38.15
N GLY A 513 14.78 46.82 37.23
CA GLY A 513 16.20 46.43 37.15
C GLY A 513 16.43 44.99 36.65
N GLN A 514 15.35 44.24 36.41
CA GLN A 514 15.42 42.88 35.86
C GLN A 514 15.82 42.93 34.39
N GLN A 515 16.71 42.02 34.01
CA GLN A 515 17.27 41.93 32.67
C GLN A 515 16.65 40.76 31.91
N ALA A 516 16.45 41.00 30.62
CA ALA A 516 16.03 40.03 29.63
C ALA A 516 17.14 39.88 28.60
N LEU A 517 17.58 38.65 28.35
CA LEU A 517 18.46 38.36 27.22
C LEU A 517 17.59 38.07 26.00
N VAL A 518 17.58 39.00 25.05
CA VAL A 518 16.82 38.87 23.81
C VAL A 518 17.73 38.27 22.74
N TYR A 519 17.40 37.05 22.30
CA TYR A 519 18.05 36.37 21.19
C TYR A 519 17.16 36.44 19.95
N THR A 520 17.60 37.20 18.94
CA THR A 520 16.87 37.31 17.67
C THR A 520 17.59 36.49 16.61
N ALA A 521 16.93 35.42 16.15
CA ALA A 521 17.44 34.54 15.10
C ALA A 521 16.90 34.93 13.72
N GLY A 522 17.64 34.61 12.65
CA GLY A 522 17.15 34.66 11.28
C GLY A 522 16.67 33.28 10.82
N LEU A 523 15.55 32.76 11.34
CA LEU A 523 15.16 31.35 11.14
C LEU A 523 14.94 30.97 9.67
N LEU A 524 14.51 31.92 8.84
CA LEU A 524 14.34 31.74 7.39
C LEU A 524 15.67 31.59 6.64
N GLN A 525 16.78 32.03 7.25
CA GLN A 525 18.14 31.83 6.74
C GLN A 525 18.74 30.49 7.19
N GLY A 526 17.95 29.65 7.87
CA GLY A 526 18.38 28.37 8.42
C GLY A 526 19.47 28.53 9.49
N LEU A 527 20.45 27.62 9.48
CA LEU A 527 21.54 27.61 10.46
C LEU A 527 22.45 28.84 10.36
N SER A 528 22.45 29.53 9.21
CA SER A 528 23.23 30.75 9.03
C SER A 528 22.67 31.94 9.82
N GLY A 529 21.37 31.93 10.10
CA GLY A 529 20.69 32.89 10.97
C GLY A 529 20.75 32.56 12.45
N CYS A 530 21.55 31.56 12.88
CA CYS A 530 21.66 31.12 14.26
C CYS A 530 23.09 31.21 14.81
N PHE A 531 23.23 31.51 16.10
CA PHE A 531 24.55 31.44 16.74
C PHE A 531 25.01 29.99 16.88
N ASP A 532 26.28 29.73 16.56
CA ASP A 532 26.94 28.53 17.04
C ASP A 532 27.42 28.78 18.48
N LYS A 533 27.86 27.71 19.15
CA LYS A 533 28.31 27.76 20.55
C LYS A 533 29.36 28.86 20.77
N HIS A 534 30.32 28.98 19.86
CA HIS A 534 31.45 29.89 20.01
C HIS A 534 31.03 31.35 19.83
N ARG A 535 30.25 31.65 18.79
CA ARG A 535 29.70 32.99 18.54
C ARG A 535 28.77 33.42 19.66
N PHE A 536 27.92 32.51 20.15
CA PHE A 536 27.04 32.79 21.29
C PHE A 536 27.87 33.17 22.53
N LYS A 537 28.85 32.33 22.89
CA LYS A 537 29.77 32.57 24.01
C LYS A 537 30.48 33.92 23.91
N GLN A 538 30.98 34.29 22.73
CA GLN A 538 31.64 35.58 22.52
C GLN A 538 30.68 36.76 22.71
N GLN A 539 29.45 36.67 22.19
CA GLN A 539 28.45 37.73 22.33
C GLN A 539 28.00 37.90 23.77
N VAL A 540 27.77 36.80 24.50
CA VAL A 540 27.45 36.84 25.93
C VAL A 540 28.56 37.54 26.72
N ARG A 541 29.84 37.20 26.48
CA ARG A 541 30.96 37.88 27.15
C ARG A 541 31.01 39.37 26.83
N MET A 542 30.79 39.73 25.58
CA MET A 542 30.79 41.14 25.14
C MET A 542 29.68 41.94 25.83
N LEU A 543 28.45 41.40 25.87
CA LEU A 543 27.29 42.06 26.50
C LEU A 543 27.49 42.31 27.99
N TYR A 544 28.14 41.38 28.70
CA TYR A 544 28.38 41.49 30.15
C TYR A 544 29.78 42.03 30.50
N GLY A 545 30.55 42.54 29.52
CA GLY A 545 31.86 43.13 29.76
C GLY A 545 32.92 42.15 30.30
N LEU A 546 32.76 40.85 30.03
CA LEU A 546 33.62 39.79 30.55
C LEU A 546 34.87 39.61 29.67
N GLN A 547 36.01 39.32 30.31
CA GLN A 547 37.23 39.04 29.56
C GLN A 547 37.12 37.72 28.78
N THR A 548 37.58 37.74 27.52
CA THR A 548 37.74 36.53 26.70
C THR A 548 39.04 35.82 27.09
N PRO A 549 39.00 34.57 27.59
CA PRO A 549 40.18 33.79 27.96
C PRO A 549 41.15 33.62 26.79
N LYS A 550 42.45 33.45 27.09
CA LYS A 550 43.49 33.29 26.06
C LYS A 550 43.28 32.06 25.17
N GLU A 551 42.70 31.00 25.71
CA GLU A 551 42.39 29.74 25.00
C GLU A 551 41.34 29.91 23.89
N ASP A 552 40.48 30.92 24.03
CA ASP A 552 39.46 31.30 23.03
C ASP A 552 39.97 32.38 22.06
N ARG A 553 41.25 32.78 22.15
CA ARG A 553 41.90 33.75 21.25
C ARG A 553 42.81 33.01 20.25
N GLY A 554 42.79 33.44 18.98
CA GLY A 554 43.70 32.93 17.94
C GLY A 554 43.20 31.69 17.18
N ILE A 555 44.15 30.91 16.62
CA ILE A 555 43.90 29.82 15.65
C ILE A 555 43.03 28.68 16.24
N GLY A 556 43.15 28.40 17.55
CA GLY A 556 42.33 27.39 18.24
C GLY A 556 40.84 27.72 18.27
N GLY A 557 40.49 29.00 18.48
CA GLY A 557 39.11 29.48 18.37
C GLY A 557 38.59 29.51 16.92
N ALA A 558 39.48 29.75 15.95
CA ALA A 558 39.13 29.68 14.52
C ALA A 558 38.79 28.25 14.08
N LEU A 559 39.56 27.23 14.50
CA LEU A 559 39.32 25.82 14.17
C LEU A 559 37.99 25.31 14.74
N GLN A 560 37.63 25.68 15.96
CA GLN A 560 36.32 25.33 16.55
C GLN A 560 35.14 25.97 15.81
N SER A 561 35.35 27.11 15.16
CA SER A 561 34.35 27.78 14.31
C SER A 561 34.16 27.10 12.94
N VAL A 562 35.12 26.31 12.45
CA VAL A 562 35.05 25.69 11.11
C VAL A 562 34.02 24.56 11.05
N ALA A 563 33.90 23.76 12.11
CA ALA A 563 32.89 22.68 12.20
C ALA A 563 31.45 23.22 12.08
N GLY A 564 31.15 24.35 12.76
CA GLY A 564 29.87 25.04 12.62
C GLY A 564 29.69 25.75 11.27
N GLY A 565 30.77 25.97 10.50
CA GLY A 565 30.72 26.49 9.14
C GLY A 565 30.29 25.43 8.11
N LEU A 566 30.76 24.19 8.27
CA LEU A 566 30.39 23.05 7.42
C LEU A 566 28.90 22.69 7.55
N ASP A 567 28.38 22.58 8.78
CA ASP A 567 26.96 22.31 9.04
C ASP A 567 26.05 23.38 8.40
N ARG A 568 26.46 24.65 8.46
CA ARG A 568 25.73 25.77 7.83
C ARG A 568 25.79 25.73 6.31
N ALA A 569 26.92 25.34 5.72
CA ALA A 569 27.04 25.18 4.27
C ALA A 569 26.14 24.04 3.78
N GLY A 570 26.11 22.93 4.52
CA GLY A 570 25.21 21.80 4.27
C GLY A 570 23.73 22.18 4.33
N ASP A 571 23.30 22.90 5.36
CA ASP A 571 21.91 23.38 5.50
C ASP A 571 21.52 24.36 4.37
N LYS A 572 22.43 25.27 3.99
CA LYS A 572 22.20 26.18 2.86
C LYS A 572 22.01 25.44 1.54
N LEU A 573 22.84 24.42 1.29
CA LEU A 573 22.72 23.56 0.12
C LEU A 573 21.41 22.76 0.18
N GLY A 574 21.10 22.10 1.31
CA GLY A 574 19.88 21.31 1.48
C GLY A 574 18.60 22.11 1.23
N ARG A 575 18.52 23.33 1.77
CA ARG A 575 17.37 24.23 1.54
C ARG A 575 17.31 24.75 0.11
N ALA A 576 18.46 25.00 -0.54
CA ALA A 576 18.48 25.36 -1.95
C ALA A 576 17.95 24.21 -2.81
N PHE A 577 18.35 22.96 -2.55
CA PHE A 577 17.85 21.79 -3.29
C PHE A 577 16.35 21.53 -3.10
N ARG A 578 15.79 21.77 -1.89
CA ARG A 578 14.33 21.69 -1.67
C ARG A 578 13.54 22.68 -2.53
N LYS A 579 14.08 23.88 -2.79
CA LYS A 579 13.42 24.85 -3.70
C LYS A 579 13.36 24.40 -5.15
N PHE A 580 14.18 23.42 -5.55
CA PHE A 580 14.17 22.84 -6.90
C PHE A 580 13.26 21.59 -7.02
N GLY A 581 12.53 21.21 -5.97
CA GLY A 581 11.50 20.16 -6.05
C GLY A 581 12.03 18.72 -6.08
N PHE A 582 13.22 18.45 -5.54
CA PHE A 582 13.80 17.10 -5.42
C PHE A 582 13.36 16.38 -4.13
#